data_AF-A0A7S2TK89-F1
#
_entry.id   AF-A0A7S2TK89-F1
#
_cell.length_a   1.000
_cell.length_b   1.000
_cell.length_c   1.000
_cell.angle_alpha   90.00
_cell.angle_beta   90.00
_cell.angle_gamma   90.00
#
_symmetry.space_group_name_H-M   'P 1'
#
loop_
_entity.id
_entity.type
_entity.pdbx_description
1 polymer ?
#
loop_
_entity_poly.entity_id
_entity_poly.type
_entity_poly.pdbx_seq_one_letter_code
_entity_poly.pdbx_strand_id
1 'polypeptide(L)'
;FFAAKGLPSLFRLSRRMRRKRPVDDSNDTIITIKIPFEANPLICSKISQDLVKYILYMRQQIPCPYNDLKSSAEENKNEKEGVRAKKTISAKKRRLDKLLETVDSVLDGLSPALFETRQVVEILFMLGSSIFSPKEVYSLVFSNGGVSSRSISDRQLSDVSKRLVRGMITCASPVFDREVKCCRLFTLVRSQNALTYTKLFSLKTSFKLKLKRAPLVNVFLKTPGSNDFNLRPRQRDASGSKQIQVPDESNCGPEEDAGNKYLWYLCEATPKGLKGCA
;
A
#
# COMPACT_ATOMS: atom_id res chain seq x y z
N PHE A 1 -12.71 38.77 56.60
CA PHE A 1 -12.15 37.67 57.42
C PHE A 1 -12.94 36.40 57.14
N PHE A 2 -12.25 35.36 56.62
CA PHE A 2 -12.60 33.93 56.46
C PHE A 2 -13.94 33.51 55.80
N ALA A 3 -14.08 32.37 55.12
CA ALA A 3 -13.26 31.53 54.25
C ALA A 3 -14.17 30.35 53.83
N ALA A 4 -14.07 29.97 52.55
CA ALA A 4 -14.21 28.63 51.96
C ALA A 4 -15.21 27.60 52.52
N LYS A 5 -16.00 27.02 51.61
CA LYS A 5 -15.98 25.56 51.31
C LYS A 5 -16.67 25.30 49.96
N GLY A 6 -15.99 24.53 49.11
CA GLY A 6 -16.40 24.24 47.74
C GLY A 6 -16.98 22.84 47.52
N LEU A 7 -17.00 22.51 46.22
CA LEU A 7 -17.34 21.26 45.51
C LEU A 7 -18.79 21.12 44.99
N PRO A 8 -19.04 20.39 43.87
CA PRO A 8 -18.11 19.96 42.82
C PRO A 8 -18.56 20.32 41.38
N SER A 9 -17.55 20.32 40.50
CA SER A 9 -17.64 20.35 39.06
C SER A 9 -18.51 19.22 38.49
N LEU A 10 -19.60 19.59 37.81
CA LEU A 10 -20.30 18.69 36.91
C LEU A 10 -19.44 18.45 35.67
N PHE A 11 -18.57 17.44 35.75
CA PHE A 11 -18.02 16.73 34.60
C PHE A 11 -19.19 16.19 33.76
N ARG A 12 -19.59 16.96 32.74
CA ARG A 12 -20.38 16.43 31.61
C ARG A 12 -19.50 15.46 30.84
N LEU A 13 -19.52 14.19 31.26
CA LEU A 13 -19.18 13.06 30.43
C LEU A 13 -20.10 13.06 29.20
N SER A 14 -19.68 13.78 28.16
CA SER A 14 -20.19 13.56 26.81
C SER A 14 -19.80 12.14 26.39
N ARG A 15 -20.66 11.19 26.73
CA ARG A 15 -20.73 9.90 26.05
C ARG A 15 -21.04 10.21 24.60
N ARG A 16 -19.97 10.40 23.80
CA ARG A 16 -20.04 10.38 22.34
C ARG A 16 -20.69 9.07 21.96
N MET A 17 -22.00 9.10 21.70
CA MET A 17 -22.70 8.04 21.01
C MET A 17 -21.90 7.78 19.74
N ARG A 18 -21.21 6.65 19.72
CA ARG A 18 -20.56 6.12 18.55
C ARG A 18 -21.72 5.71 17.65
N ARG A 19 -22.23 6.65 16.84
CA ARG A 19 -23.20 6.37 15.77
C ARG A 19 -22.65 5.13 15.06
N LYS A 20 -23.38 4.01 15.15
CA LYS A 20 -23.14 2.84 14.31
C LYS A 20 -23.24 3.37 12.90
N ARG A 21 -22.08 3.62 12.27
CA ARG A 21 -22.05 3.94 10.84
C ARG A 21 -22.70 2.74 10.14
N PRO A 22 -23.59 2.97 9.17
CA PRO A 22 -24.16 1.90 8.38
C PRO A 22 -23.01 1.04 7.85
N VAL A 23 -23.17 -0.27 7.98
CA VAL A 23 -22.26 -1.26 7.39
C VAL A 23 -22.54 -1.19 5.90
N ASP A 24 -21.91 -0.23 5.24
CA ASP A 24 -22.03 -0.05 3.81
C ASP A 24 -21.28 -1.17 3.11
N ASP A 25 -21.96 -1.78 2.16
CA ASP A 25 -21.68 -3.11 1.65
C ASP A 25 -20.30 -3.24 1.00
N SER A 26 -19.89 -4.49 0.99
CA SER A 26 -18.54 -5.01 0.85
C SER A 26 -18.03 -5.00 -0.59
N ASN A 27 -17.77 -3.85 -1.19
CA ASN A 27 -17.24 -3.82 -2.57
C ASN A 27 -15.71 -3.98 -2.57
N ASP A 28 -15.26 -5.24 -2.49
CA ASP A 28 -13.91 -5.60 -2.91
C ASP A 28 -13.78 -5.24 -4.41
N THR A 29 -12.97 -4.24 -4.71
CA THR A 29 -12.81 -3.71 -6.08
C THR A 29 -11.78 -4.55 -6.82
N ILE A 30 -12.06 -4.93 -8.06
CA ILE A 30 -11.14 -5.70 -8.90
C ILE A 30 -10.74 -4.86 -10.12
N ILE A 31 -9.44 -4.70 -10.32
CA ILE A 31 -8.82 -4.02 -11.45
C ILE A 31 -7.93 -5.03 -12.15
N THR A 32 -8.14 -5.23 -13.44
CA THR A 32 -7.30 -6.11 -14.25
C THR A 32 -6.54 -5.29 -15.29
N ILE A 33 -5.23 -5.30 -15.19
CA ILE A 33 -4.32 -4.63 -16.12
C ILE A 33 -3.78 -5.70 -17.06
N LYS A 34 -4.35 -5.74 -18.26
CA LYS A 34 -3.88 -6.63 -19.34
C LYS A 34 -2.78 -5.94 -20.12
N ILE A 35 -1.60 -6.56 -20.16
CA ILE A 35 -0.48 -6.13 -20.99
C ILE A 35 -0.27 -7.13 -22.14
N PRO A 36 0.06 -6.66 -23.36
CA PRO A 36 0.21 -7.53 -24.53
C PRO A 36 1.59 -8.21 -24.62
N PHE A 37 2.38 -8.15 -23.54
CA PHE A 37 3.74 -8.68 -23.46
C PHE A 37 3.97 -9.34 -22.10
N GLU A 38 5.02 -10.15 -22.01
CA GLU A 38 5.40 -10.87 -20.79
C GLU A 38 5.69 -9.91 -19.63
N ALA A 39 5.47 -10.40 -18.39
CA ALA A 39 5.89 -9.69 -17.21
C ALA A 39 7.42 -9.62 -17.19
N ASN A 40 7.94 -8.46 -16.79
CA ASN A 40 9.36 -8.19 -16.64
C ASN A 40 9.55 -7.44 -15.31
N PRO A 41 10.67 -7.64 -14.60
CA PRO A 41 11.00 -6.91 -13.38
C PRO A 41 10.80 -5.38 -13.47
N LEU A 42 11.14 -4.76 -14.60
CA LEU A 42 10.93 -3.34 -14.87
C LEU A 42 9.45 -2.95 -14.83
N ILE A 43 8.57 -3.75 -15.44
CA ILE A 43 7.12 -3.49 -15.41
C ILE A 43 6.59 -3.63 -13.98
N CYS A 44 6.95 -4.72 -13.30
CA CYS A 44 6.48 -5.01 -11.95
C CYS A 44 6.94 -3.93 -10.96
N SER A 45 8.18 -3.47 -11.10
CA SER A 45 8.70 -2.32 -10.35
C SER A 45 7.92 -1.05 -10.68
N LYS A 46 7.79 -0.71 -11.96
CA LYS A 46 7.13 0.51 -12.42
C LYS A 46 5.68 0.60 -11.95
N ILE A 47 4.89 -0.45 -12.12
CA ILE A 47 3.49 -0.49 -11.72
C ILE A 47 3.33 -0.40 -10.19
N SER A 48 4.25 -1.04 -9.42
CA SER A 48 4.25 -0.95 -7.96
C SER A 48 4.55 0.46 -7.49
N GLN A 49 5.57 1.09 -8.06
CA GLN A 49 5.98 2.47 -7.75
C GLN A 49 4.89 3.48 -8.14
N ASP A 50 4.30 3.35 -9.33
CA ASP A 50 3.23 4.23 -9.78
C ASP A 50 1.97 4.08 -8.92
N LEU A 51 1.66 2.85 -8.47
CA LEU A 51 0.55 2.62 -7.54
C LEU A 51 0.78 3.31 -6.19
N VAL A 52 2.00 3.27 -5.64
CA VAL A 52 2.36 4.04 -4.42
C VAL A 52 2.10 5.54 -4.62
N LYS A 53 2.65 6.11 -5.70
CA LYS A 53 2.50 7.55 -6.00
C LYS A 53 1.03 7.92 -6.17
N TYR A 54 0.28 7.10 -6.88
CA TYR A 54 -1.14 7.29 -7.13
C TYR A 54 -1.96 7.21 -5.83
N ILE A 55 -1.75 6.20 -4.99
CA ILE A 55 -2.43 6.06 -3.69
C ILE A 55 -2.16 7.29 -2.82
N LEU A 56 -0.91 7.72 -2.72
CA LEU A 56 -0.55 8.87 -1.89
C LEU A 56 -1.27 10.14 -2.35
N TYR A 57 -1.34 10.39 -3.66
CA TYR A 57 -2.02 11.56 -4.20
C TYR A 57 -3.53 11.47 -4.07
N MET A 58 -4.15 10.40 -4.59
CA MET A 58 -5.61 10.25 -4.62
C MET A 58 -6.24 10.13 -3.23
N ARG A 59 -5.48 9.65 -2.24
CA ARG A 59 -5.94 9.59 -0.84
C ARG A 59 -5.49 10.81 -0.04
N GLN A 60 -5.09 11.90 -0.70
CA GLN A 60 -4.71 13.17 -0.09
C GLN A 60 -3.65 13.01 1.03
N GLN A 61 -2.73 12.05 0.86
CA GLN A 61 -1.57 11.91 1.73
C GLN A 61 -0.48 12.93 1.34
N ILE A 62 -0.50 13.38 0.08
CA ILE A 62 0.34 14.44 -0.47
C ILE A 62 -0.52 15.47 -1.23
N PRO A 63 -0.11 16.75 -1.29
CA PRO A 63 -0.90 17.84 -1.89
C PRO A 63 -1.04 17.76 -3.41
N CYS A 64 -0.01 17.26 -4.09
CA CYS A 64 0.09 17.21 -5.54
C CYS A 64 0.75 15.89 -5.97
N PRO A 65 0.76 15.56 -7.27
CA PRO A 65 1.47 14.40 -7.77
C PRO A 65 2.92 14.36 -7.27
N TYR A 66 3.40 13.17 -6.92
CA TYR A 66 4.70 12.98 -6.29
C TYR A 66 5.86 13.56 -7.12
N ASN A 67 5.81 13.45 -8.45
CA ASN A 67 6.86 13.98 -9.31
C ASN A 67 6.93 15.52 -9.22
N ASP A 68 5.79 16.21 -9.26
CA ASP A 68 5.72 17.67 -9.10
C ASP A 68 6.24 18.11 -7.73
N LEU A 69 5.90 17.36 -6.69
CA LEU A 69 6.38 17.59 -5.33
C LEU A 69 7.91 17.46 -5.22
N LYS A 70 8.49 16.49 -5.94
CA LYS A 70 9.93 16.25 -5.98
C LYS A 70 10.65 17.37 -6.75
N SER A 71 10.16 17.73 -7.94
CA SER A 71 10.70 18.83 -8.74
C SER A 71 10.70 20.15 -7.98
N SER A 72 9.57 20.50 -7.35
CA SER A 72 9.49 21.71 -6.52
C SER A 72 10.46 21.69 -5.33
N ALA A 73 10.66 20.53 -4.70
CA ALA A 73 11.61 20.40 -3.59
C ALA A 73 13.07 20.57 -4.04
N GLU A 74 13.42 20.13 -5.25
CA GLU A 74 14.75 20.27 -5.86
C GLU A 74 15.05 21.71 -6.28
N GLU A 75 14.11 22.39 -6.94
CA GLU A 75 14.22 23.82 -7.26
C GLU A 75 14.50 24.66 -5.99
N ASN A 76 13.75 24.38 -4.92
CA ASN A 76 13.91 25.01 -3.61
C ASN A 76 15.25 24.69 -2.89
N LYS A 77 16.01 23.68 -3.35
CA LYS A 77 17.37 23.40 -2.88
C LYS A 77 18.38 24.21 -3.70
N ASN A 78 18.25 24.20 -5.02
CA ASN A 78 19.16 24.87 -5.94
C ASN A 78 19.15 26.41 -5.75
N GLU A 79 17.99 27.02 -5.51
CA GLU A 79 17.90 28.46 -5.21
C GLU A 79 18.64 28.88 -3.92
N LYS A 80 18.88 27.95 -3.00
CA LYS A 80 19.54 28.22 -1.71
C LYS A 80 21.06 28.09 -1.76
N GLU A 81 21.61 27.45 -2.79
CA GLU A 81 23.05 27.35 -2.97
C GLU A 81 23.66 28.63 -3.55
N GLY A 82 22.87 29.47 -4.23
CA GLY A 82 23.32 30.75 -4.81
C GLY A 82 23.29 31.96 -3.87
N VAL A 83 22.54 31.91 -2.77
CA VAL A 83 22.42 33.03 -1.82
C VAL A 83 22.50 32.48 -0.40
N ARG A 84 23.47 32.96 0.40
CA ARG A 84 23.65 32.67 1.84
C ARG A 84 22.38 32.98 2.64
N ALA A 85 21.36 32.14 2.54
CA ALA A 85 20.13 32.25 3.29
C ALA A 85 20.15 31.19 4.40
N LYS A 86 20.82 31.51 5.51
CA LYS A 86 20.53 30.90 6.82
C LYS A 86 19.08 31.27 7.18
N LYS A 87 18.11 30.52 6.66
CA LYS A 87 16.70 30.63 7.05
C LYS A 87 16.28 29.35 7.71
N THR A 88 15.86 29.49 8.96
CA THR A 88 15.14 28.52 9.79
C THR A 88 14.22 27.68 8.91
N ILE A 89 14.62 26.44 8.61
CA ILE A 89 13.79 25.55 7.77
C ILE A 89 12.47 25.37 8.50
N SER A 90 11.38 25.83 7.89
CA SER A 90 10.06 25.75 8.52
C SER A 90 9.75 24.29 8.88
N ALA A 91 9.05 24.07 9.98
CA ALA A 91 8.66 22.71 10.38
C ALA A 91 7.85 21.99 9.28
N LYS A 92 7.15 22.74 8.43
CA LYS A 92 6.46 22.22 7.23
C LYS A 92 7.45 21.69 6.20
N LYS A 93 8.50 22.44 5.86
CA LYS A 93 9.54 21.98 4.92
C LYS A 93 10.25 20.72 5.42
N ARG A 94 10.66 20.67 6.69
CA ARG A 94 11.30 19.46 7.27
C ARG A 94 10.40 18.22 7.18
N ARG A 95 9.10 18.38 7.38
CA ARG A 95 8.12 17.28 7.26
C ARG A 95 7.97 16.82 5.82
N LEU A 96 8.00 17.76 4.87
CA LEU A 96 7.97 17.46 3.44
C LEU A 96 9.23 16.72 3.01
N ASP A 97 10.41 17.22 3.36
CA ASP A 97 11.70 16.58 3.03
C ASP A 97 11.74 15.14 3.56
N LYS A 98 11.34 14.94 4.83
CA LYS A 98 11.26 13.60 5.43
C LYS A 98 10.23 12.69 4.75
N LEU A 99 9.09 13.25 4.33
CA LEU A 99 8.10 12.48 3.59
C LEU A 99 8.69 12.02 2.25
N LEU A 100 9.30 12.93 1.48
CA LEU A 100 9.91 12.61 0.18
C LEU A 100 10.97 11.52 0.33
N GLU A 101 11.90 11.69 1.28
CA GLU A 101 12.93 10.68 1.60
C GLU A 101 12.33 9.31 1.94
N THR A 102 11.25 9.28 2.74
CA THR A 102 10.59 8.03 3.11
C THR A 102 9.85 7.42 1.91
N VAL A 103 9.27 8.23 1.03
CA VAL A 103 8.64 7.74 -0.21
C VAL A 103 9.70 7.20 -1.17
N ASP A 104 10.79 7.93 -1.41
CA ASP A 104 11.94 7.47 -2.22
C ASP A 104 12.45 6.12 -1.70
N SER A 105 12.64 5.97 -0.39
CA SER A 105 13.06 4.70 0.22
C SER A 105 12.09 3.53 -0.08
N VAL A 106 10.77 3.79 -0.11
CA VAL A 106 9.79 2.78 -0.52
C VAL A 106 9.92 2.46 -2.01
N LEU A 107 10.09 3.47 -2.86
CA LEU A 107 10.23 3.29 -4.31
C LEU A 107 11.50 2.50 -4.66
N ASP A 108 12.61 2.81 -4.00
CA ASP A 108 13.89 2.10 -4.13
C ASP A 108 13.78 0.64 -3.66
N GLY A 109 13.03 0.41 -2.58
CA GLY A 109 12.70 -0.94 -2.12
C GLY A 109 11.89 -1.73 -3.16
N LEU A 110 11.09 -1.05 -3.99
CA LEU A 110 10.31 -1.63 -5.09
C LEU A 110 11.06 -1.58 -6.43
N SER A 111 12.38 -1.52 -6.41
CA SER A 111 13.23 -1.52 -7.62
C SER A 111 13.13 -2.83 -8.42
N PRO A 112 13.58 -2.84 -9.69
CA PRO A 112 13.58 -4.06 -10.53
C PRO A 112 14.29 -5.24 -9.88
N ALA A 113 15.38 -5.00 -9.16
CA ALA A 113 16.13 -6.02 -8.41
C ALA A 113 15.28 -6.84 -7.43
N LEU A 114 14.19 -6.26 -6.88
CA LEU A 114 13.23 -6.97 -6.04
C LEU A 114 12.54 -8.11 -6.80
N PHE A 115 12.28 -7.91 -8.08
CA PHE A 115 11.53 -8.82 -8.95
C PHE A 115 12.43 -9.72 -9.81
N GLU A 116 13.71 -9.38 -9.98
CA GLU A 116 14.68 -10.19 -10.74
C GLU A 116 14.98 -11.53 -10.07
N THR A 117 15.11 -11.54 -8.74
CA THR A 117 15.59 -12.70 -7.98
C THR A 117 14.47 -13.51 -7.32
N ARG A 118 13.22 -13.06 -7.44
CA ARG A 118 12.13 -13.52 -6.56
C ARG A 118 10.79 -13.59 -7.26
N GLN A 119 10.10 -14.70 -7.04
CA GLN A 119 8.67 -14.86 -7.32
C GLN A 119 7.86 -14.00 -6.34
N VAL A 120 7.91 -12.68 -6.49
CA VAL A 120 6.98 -11.76 -5.81
C VAL A 120 5.60 -12.06 -6.36
N VAL A 121 4.73 -12.59 -5.52
CA VAL A 121 3.37 -12.98 -5.92
C VAL A 121 2.35 -11.89 -5.60
N GLU A 122 2.61 -11.10 -4.57
CA GLU A 122 1.67 -10.09 -4.10
C GLU A 122 2.40 -8.98 -3.34
N ILE A 123 1.95 -7.73 -3.54
CA ILE A 123 2.35 -6.58 -2.74
C ILE A 123 1.10 -5.94 -2.14
N LEU A 124 1.12 -5.69 -0.83
CA LEU A 124 0.06 -4.98 -0.13
C LEU A 124 0.51 -3.56 0.19
N PHE A 125 -0.32 -2.60 -0.19
CA PHE A 125 -0.22 -1.21 0.26
C PHE A 125 -1.38 -0.94 1.22
N MET A 126 -1.07 -0.66 2.48
CA MET A 126 -2.07 -0.45 3.53
C MET A 126 -2.01 0.96 4.06
N LEU A 127 -3.11 1.70 3.94
CA LEU A 127 -3.27 2.99 4.61
C LEU A 127 -3.87 2.79 5.99
N GLY A 128 -3.20 3.25 7.05
CA GLY A 128 -3.76 3.09 8.39
C GLY A 128 -2.87 3.57 9.53
N SER A 129 -3.30 3.25 10.76
CA SER A 129 -2.50 3.46 11.97
C SER A 129 -1.44 2.39 12.15
N SER A 130 -1.75 1.14 11.77
CA SER A 130 -0.85 0.00 11.78
C SER A 130 -1.27 -1.01 10.72
N ILE A 131 -0.38 -1.97 10.41
CA ILE A 131 -0.66 -3.11 9.52
C ILE A 131 -1.83 -3.99 9.99
N PHE A 132 -2.18 -3.96 11.28
CA PHE A 132 -3.30 -4.73 11.87
C PHE A 132 -4.60 -3.93 11.95
N SER A 133 -4.54 -2.63 11.65
CA SER A 133 -5.68 -1.71 11.64
C SER A 133 -5.69 -0.89 10.34
N PRO A 134 -5.70 -1.55 9.17
CA PRO A 134 -5.80 -0.83 7.91
C PRO A 134 -7.15 -0.10 7.85
N LYS A 135 -7.11 1.11 7.33
CA LYS A 135 -8.29 1.83 6.85
C LYS A 135 -8.63 1.40 5.43
N GLU A 136 -7.62 1.15 4.60
CA GLU A 136 -7.75 0.69 3.23
C GLU A 136 -6.59 -0.22 2.87
N VAL A 137 -6.84 -1.15 1.95
CA VAL A 137 -5.83 -2.10 1.46
C VAL A 137 -5.87 -2.14 -0.05
N TYR A 138 -4.72 -2.02 -0.69
CA TYR A 138 -4.53 -2.22 -2.12
C TYR A 138 -3.62 -3.42 -2.28
N SER A 139 -4.14 -4.49 -2.89
CA SER A 139 -3.36 -5.69 -3.23
C SER A 139 -2.98 -5.63 -4.69
N LEU A 140 -1.69 -5.71 -4.98
CA LEU A 140 -1.14 -5.82 -6.33
C LEU A 140 -0.62 -7.25 -6.50
N VAL A 141 -1.29 -8.02 -7.37
CA VAL A 141 -1.03 -9.44 -7.59
C VAL A 141 -0.39 -9.65 -8.96
N PHE A 142 0.66 -10.46 -8.99
CA PHE A 142 1.41 -10.80 -10.20
C PHE A 142 1.11 -12.25 -10.59
N SER A 143 0.86 -12.51 -11.88
CA SER A 143 0.49 -13.82 -12.40
C SER A 143 1.67 -14.80 -12.56
N ASN A 144 2.65 -14.72 -11.65
CA ASN A 144 4.05 -15.16 -11.75
C ASN A 144 4.92 -14.13 -12.46
N GLY A 145 5.95 -13.67 -11.74
CA GLY A 145 7.00 -12.81 -12.29
C GLY A 145 7.79 -13.58 -13.34
N GLY A 146 7.42 -13.41 -14.60
CA GLY A 146 8.21 -13.92 -15.71
C GLY A 146 9.60 -13.29 -15.67
N VAL A 147 10.62 -14.14 -15.72
CA VAL A 147 12.03 -13.76 -15.88
C VAL A 147 12.26 -13.40 -17.36
N SER A 148 11.45 -12.48 -17.90
CA SER A 148 11.62 -12.06 -19.29
C SER A 148 12.83 -11.16 -19.37
N SER A 149 13.89 -11.62 -20.04
CA SER A 149 15.12 -10.85 -20.29
C SER A 149 14.97 -9.80 -21.41
N ARG A 150 13.79 -9.69 -22.01
CA ARG A 150 13.53 -8.76 -23.10
C ARG A 150 13.58 -7.32 -22.60
N SER A 151 14.26 -6.46 -23.36
CA SER A 151 14.26 -5.03 -23.11
C SER A 151 12.86 -4.45 -23.25
N ILE A 152 12.53 -3.49 -22.40
CA ILE A 152 11.25 -2.80 -22.41
C ILE A 152 11.48 -1.34 -22.73
N SER A 153 10.71 -0.84 -23.68
CA SER A 153 10.75 0.57 -24.05
C SER A 153 10.00 1.45 -23.04
N ASP A 154 10.41 2.71 -22.94
CA ASP A 154 9.71 3.71 -22.10
C ASP A 154 8.24 3.90 -22.50
N ARG A 155 7.93 3.72 -23.79
CA ARG A 155 6.55 3.76 -24.29
C ARG A 155 5.70 2.67 -23.65
N GLN A 156 6.22 1.45 -23.58
CA GLN A 156 5.53 0.33 -22.91
C GLN A 156 5.36 0.60 -21.42
N LEU A 157 6.39 1.11 -20.73
CA LEU A 157 6.27 1.48 -19.31
C LEU A 157 5.18 2.54 -19.09
N SER A 158 5.15 3.59 -19.93
CA SER A 158 4.13 4.64 -19.91
C SER A 158 2.72 4.08 -20.13
N ASP A 159 2.57 3.16 -21.07
CA ASP A 159 1.29 2.53 -21.36
C ASP A 159 0.78 1.68 -20.19
N VAL A 160 1.66 0.97 -19.48
CA VAL A 160 1.30 0.27 -18.25
C VAL A 160 0.82 1.25 -17.17
N SER A 161 1.56 2.35 -16.95
CA SER A 161 1.16 3.39 -16.00
C SER A 161 -0.23 3.97 -16.32
N LYS A 162 -0.50 4.26 -17.59
CA LYS A 162 -1.80 4.78 -18.04
C LYS A 162 -2.92 3.77 -17.83
N ARG A 163 -2.67 2.48 -18.10
CA ARG A 163 -3.64 1.39 -17.86
C ARG A 163 -3.96 1.25 -16.37
N LEU A 164 -2.93 1.34 -15.51
CA LEU A 164 -3.12 1.37 -14.06
C LEU A 164 -4.01 2.54 -13.65
N VAL A 165 -3.63 3.78 -13.99
CA VAL A 165 -4.36 4.99 -13.61
C VAL A 165 -5.80 4.93 -14.11
N ARG A 166 -6.02 4.57 -15.38
CA ARG A 166 -7.37 4.42 -15.94
C ARG A 166 -8.19 3.38 -15.18
N GLY A 167 -7.59 2.23 -14.85
CA GLY A 167 -8.25 1.18 -14.07
C GLY A 167 -8.63 1.66 -12.66
N MET A 168 -7.73 2.38 -11.99
CA MET A 168 -7.99 2.96 -10.68
C MET A 168 -9.13 3.98 -10.73
N ILE A 169 -9.12 4.90 -11.69
CA ILE A 169 -10.18 5.91 -11.85
C ILE A 169 -11.53 5.25 -12.14
N THR A 170 -11.55 4.27 -13.05
CA THR A 170 -12.80 3.65 -13.52
C THR A 170 -13.43 2.73 -12.47
N CYS A 171 -12.62 1.91 -11.79
CA CYS A 171 -13.14 0.86 -10.92
C CYS A 171 -13.09 1.21 -9.43
N ALA A 172 -12.11 2.01 -8.98
CA ALA A 172 -11.91 2.29 -7.55
C ALA A 172 -12.53 3.61 -7.08
N SER A 173 -13.33 4.29 -7.93
CA SER A 173 -14.06 5.52 -7.55
C SER A 173 -14.82 5.38 -6.21
N PRO A 174 -15.58 4.29 -5.95
CA PRO A 174 -16.33 4.16 -4.69
C PRO A 174 -15.44 4.09 -3.44
N VAL A 175 -14.20 3.62 -3.60
CA VAL A 175 -13.20 3.60 -2.52
C VAL A 175 -12.68 5.02 -2.26
N PHE A 176 -12.54 5.83 -3.31
CA PHE A 176 -12.00 7.17 -3.22
C PHE A 176 -12.99 8.20 -2.62
N ASP A 177 -14.30 7.99 -2.77
CA ASP A 177 -15.33 8.86 -2.22
C ASP A 177 -15.32 8.91 -0.68
N ARG A 178 -14.72 7.91 -0.03
CA ARG A 178 -14.57 7.89 1.43
C ARG A 178 -13.42 8.80 1.85
N GLU A 179 -13.62 9.64 2.87
CA GLU A 179 -12.52 10.47 3.38
C GLU A 179 -11.52 9.63 4.21
N VAL A 180 -10.23 9.70 3.85
CA VAL A 180 -9.14 9.10 4.64
C VAL A 180 -8.22 10.18 5.18
N LYS A 181 -8.31 10.41 6.49
CA LYS A 181 -7.36 11.27 7.21
C LYS A 181 -5.92 10.79 7.01
N CYS A 182 -5.00 11.74 6.86
CA CYS A 182 -3.55 11.50 6.77
C CYS A 182 -3.08 10.43 7.76
N CYS A 183 -2.48 9.38 7.23
CA CYS A 183 -2.02 8.23 7.97
C CYS A 183 -0.71 7.70 7.34
N ARG A 184 -0.27 6.53 7.79
CA ARG A 184 0.91 5.88 7.22
C ARG A 184 0.48 4.97 6.09
N LEU A 185 1.33 4.90 5.06
CA LEU A 185 1.32 3.83 4.08
C LEU A 185 2.31 2.75 4.54
N PHE A 186 1.83 1.52 4.68
CA PHE A 186 2.66 0.35 4.93
C PHE A 186 2.73 -0.48 3.65
N THR A 187 3.94 -0.86 3.25
CA THR A 187 4.18 -1.69 2.07
C THR A 187 4.65 -3.07 2.51
N LEU A 188 3.93 -4.13 2.14
CA LEU A 188 4.33 -5.50 2.41
C LEU A 188 4.49 -6.27 1.11
N VAL A 189 5.52 -7.09 1.02
CA VAL A 189 5.82 -7.94 -0.14
C VAL A 189 5.65 -9.40 0.29
N ARG A 190 4.92 -10.17 -0.51
CA ARG A 190 4.84 -11.63 -0.37
C ARG A 190 5.74 -12.29 -1.40
N SER A 191 6.72 -13.04 -0.92
CA SER A 191 7.76 -13.68 -1.73
C SER A 191 8.13 -15.04 -1.15
N GLN A 192 8.53 -15.97 -2.01
CA GLN A 192 9.01 -17.31 -1.62
C GLN A 192 10.42 -17.26 -1.01
N ASN A 193 11.30 -16.44 -1.59
CA ASN A 193 12.68 -16.32 -1.13
C ASN A 193 12.80 -15.22 -0.07
N ALA A 194 13.67 -15.48 0.93
CA ALA A 194 14.08 -14.49 1.90
C ALA A 194 14.54 -13.21 1.20
N LEU A 195 14.01 -12.05 1.66
CA LEU A 195 14.47 -10.74 1.20
C LEU A 195 15.88 -10.38 1.71
N THR A 196 16.81 -11.34 1.76
CA THR A 196 18.10 -11.32 2.48
C THR A 196 19.01 -10.15 2.09
N TYR A 197 18.82 -9.57 0.91
CA TYR A 197 19.68 -8.51 0.37
C TYR A 197 19.16 -7.09 0.58
N THR A 198 17.87 -6.92 0.88
CA THR A 198 17.28 -5.57 1.02
C THR A 198 17.12 -5.24 2.49
N LYS A 199 18.02 -4.42 3.04
CA LYS A 199 17.89 -3.86 4.40
C LYS A 199 16.55 -3.15 4.63
N LEU A 200 15.86 -2.76 3.56
CA LEU A 200 14.58 -2.08 3.58
C LEU A 200 13.39 -2.96 3.98
N PHE A 201 13.53 -4.29 4.01
CA PHE A 201 12.41 -5.19 4.29
C PHE A 201 12.70 -6.17 5.43
N SER A 202 11.77 -6.22 6.39
CA SER A 202 11.83 -7.11 7.55
C SER A 202 10.79 -8.24 7.46
N LEU A 203 11.20 -9.46 7.77
CA LEU A 203 10.30 -10.63 7.78
C LEU A 203 9.19 -10.48 8.83
N LYS A 204 7.95 -10.84 8.46
CA LYS A 204 6.76 -10.87 9.33
C LYS A 204 6.09 -12.24 9.32
N THR A 205 6.64 -13.17 10.10
CA THR A 205 6.16 -14.56 10.20
C THR A 205 4.73 -14.69 10.76
N SER A 206 4.31 -13.76 11.62
CA SER A 206 2.99 -13.77 12.27
C SER A 206 1.94 -12.88 11.59
N PHE A 207 2.29 -12.24 10.46
CA PHE A 207 1.34 -11.35 9.79
C PHE A 207 0.20 -12.14 9.16
N LYS A 208 -1.03 -11.81 9.59
CA LYS A 208 -2.28 -12.28 8.99
C LYS A 208 -3.14 -11.05 8.69
N LEU A 209 -3.45 -10.85 7.41
CA LEU A 209 -4.29 -9.75 6.96
C LEU A 209 -5.71 -9.96 7.51
N LYS A 210 -6.26 -8.95 8.20
CA LYS A 210 -7.63 -8.98 8.74
C LYS A 210 -8.44 -7.81 8.18
N LEU A 211 -9.31 -8.08 7.22
CA LEU A 211 -10.09 -7.08 6.47
C LEU A 211 -11.47 -6.85 7.09
N LYS A 212 -11.54 -6.51 8.38
CA LYS A 212 -12.85 -6.40 9.06
C LYS A 212 -13.78 -5.36 8.42
N ARG A 213 -13.24 -4.20 8.03
CA ARG A 213 -14.01 -3.05 7.49
C ARG A 213 -13.23 -2.19 6.49
N ALA A 214 -11.99 -2.56 6.18
CA ALA A 214 -11.17 -1.82 5.24
C ALA A 214 -11.57 -2.24 3.83
N PRO A 215 -11.93 -1.30 2.92
CA PRO A 215 -12.07 -1.63 1.51
C PRO A 215 -10.76 -2.23 1.00
N LEU A 216 -10.92 -3.23 0.12
CA LEU A 216 -9.85 -3.90 -0.56
C LEU A 216 -9.94 -3.59 -2.06
N VAL A 217 -8.85 -3.10 -2.63
CA VAL A 217 -8.68 -2.94 -4.08
C VAL A 217 -7.67 -3.97 -4.56
N ASN A 218 -8.12 -4.97 -5.31
CA ASN A 218 -7.26 -5.96 -5.94
C ASN A 218 -6.89 -5.49 -7.36
N VAL A 219 -5.59 -5.36 -7.62
CA VAL A 219 -5.01 -4.99 -8.90
C VAL A 219 -4.25 -6.20 -9.44
N PHE A 220 -4.71 -6.75 -10.55
CA PHE A 220 -4.13 -7.92 -11.21
C PHE A 220 -3.34 -7.49 -12.42
N LEU A 221 -2.05 -7.82 -12.47
CA LEU A 221 -1.27 -7.74 -13.71
C LEU A 221 -1.43 -9.06 -14.46
N LYS A 222 -2.09 -9.01 -15.62
CA LYS A 222 -2.27 -10.16 -16.53
C LYS A 222 -1.40 -10.00 -17.76
N THR A 223 -0.66 -11.05 -18.09
CA THR A 223 0.28 -11.11 -19.22
C THR A 223 -0.13 -12.23 -20.17
N PRO A 224 0.33 -12.23 -21.43
CA PRO A 224 0.09 -13.34 -22.34
C PRO A 224 0.67 -14.63 -21.75
N GLY A 225 -0.07 -15.74 -21.88
CA GLY A 225 0.36 -17.05 -21.39
C GLY A 225 0.24 -17.27 -19.88
N SER A 226 -0.26 -16.30 -19.09
CA SER A 226 -0.51 -16.56 -17.68
C SER A 226 -1.83 -17.31 -17.47
N ASN A 227 -1.76 -18.43 -16.73
CA ASN A 227 -2.95 -19.17 -16.33
C ASN A 227 -3.72 -18.35 -15.29
N ASP A 228 -4.95 -17.96 -15.63
CA ASP A 228 -5.85 -17.18 -14.78
C ASP A 228 -6.14 -17.85 -13.42
N PHE A 229 -5.90 -19.17 -13.30
CA PHE A 229 -6.11 -19.97 -12.09
C PHE A 229 -5.31 -19.52 -10.86
N ASN A 230 -4.14 -18.89 -11.04
CA ASN A 230 -3.30 -18.42 -9.92
C ASN A 230 -3.69 -17.03 -9.40
N LEU A 231 -4.52 -16.29 -10.14
CA LEU A 231 -4.97 -14.94 -9.78
C LEU A 231 -6.35 -14.99 -9.11
N ARG A 232 -6.42 -15.57 -7.91
CA ARG A 232 -7.66 -15.49 -7.14
C ARG A 232 -7.76 -14.14 -6.43
N PRO A 233 -8.86 -13.38 -6.61
CA PRO A 233 -9.19 -12.27 -5.73
C PRO A 233 -9.07 -12.68 -4.28
N ARG A 234 -8.37 -11.86 -3.48
CA ARG A 234 -8.49 -11.98 -2.03
C ARG A 234 -9.94 -11.73 -1.69
N GLN A 235 -10.60 -12.77 -1.21
CA GLN A 235 -11.93 -12.68 -0.65
C GLN A 235 -11.81 -12.36 0.83
N ARG A 236 -12.76 -11.55 1.34
CA ARG A 236 -12.90 -11.31 2.76
C ARG A 236 -13.27 -12.62 3.47
N ASP A 237 -12.61 -12.92 4.59
CA ASP A 237 -13.05 -14.00 5.48
C ASP A 237 -14.48 -13.66 5.97
N ALA A 238 -15.47 -14.41 5.49
CA ALA A 238 -16.89 -14.11 5.70
C ALA A 238 -17.37 -14.32 7.16
N SER A 239 -16.52 -14.73 8.09
CA SER A 239 -16.92 -15.09 9.45
C SER A 239 -16.09 -14.36 10.52
N GLY A 240 -16.67 -13.32 11.08
CA GLY A 240 -16.55 -13.14 12.53
C GLY A 240 -17.34 -14.26 13.19
N SER A 241 -16.70 -15.02 14.08
CA SER A 241 -17.22 -16.18 14.83
C SER A 241 -17.58 -17.42 13.99
N LYS A 242 -16.66 -18.39 13.96
CA LYS A 242 -16.88 -19.77 14.42
C LYS A 242 -15.50 -20.36 14.76
N GLN A 243 -15.37 -20.88 15.98
CA GLN A 243 -14.37 -21.92 16.26
C GLN A 243 -14.68 -23.05 15.29
N ILE A 244 -13.73 -23.39 14.42
CA ILE A 244 -13.80 -24.64 13.67
C ILE A 244 -13.16 -25.68 14.57
N GLN A 245 -14.03 -26.54 15.10
CA GLN A 245 -13.67 -27.83 15.68
C GLN A 245 -12.93 -28.66 14.62
N VAL A 246 -11.98 -29.45 15.11
CA VAL A 246 -11.27 -30.50 14.38
C VAL A 246 -12.28 -31.35 13.58
N PRO A 247 -12.12 -31.51 12.27
CA PRO A 247 -12.74 -32.60 11.54
C PRO A 247 -11.77 -33.79 11.43
N ASP A 248 -12.30 -34.96 11.72
CA ASP A 248 -11.67 -36.27 11.67
C ASP A 248 -10.88 -36.56 10.39
N GLU A 249 -9.82 -37.35 10.59
CA GLU A 249 -9.00 -37.99 9.58
C GLU A 249 -9.84 -38.93 8.70
N SER A 250 -9.96 -38.63 7.40
CA SER A 250 -9.98 -39.59 6.28
C SER A 250 -10.66 -39.00 5.03
N ASN A 251 -9.89 -38.35 4.16
CA ASN A 251 -9.98 -38.63 2.73
C ASN A 251 -8.81 -38.02 1.95
N CYS A 252 -8.19 -38.81 1.08
CA CYS A 252 -7.00 -38.49 0.31
C CYS A 252 -7.30 -37.75 -1.01
N GLY A 253 -6.61 -36.62 -1.23
CA GLY A 253 -6.01 -36.24 -2.52
C GLY A 253 -6.43 -34.87 -3.13
N PRO A 254 -5.56 -34.19 -3.90
CA PRO A 254 -4.11 -34.38 -4.10
C PRO A 254 -3.24 -33.19 -3.64
N GLU A 255 -2.04 -33.53 -3.16
CA GLU A 255 -0.79 -32.75 -3.18
C GLU A 255 -0.82 -31.31 -2.66
N GLU A 256 -0.75 -31.17 -1.33
CA GLU A 256 -0.08 -30.00 -0.75
C GLU A 256 1.42 -30.11 -1.07
N ASP A 257 1.85 -29.28 -2.02
CA ASP A 257 3.23 -29.07 -2.44
C ASP A 257 4.07 -28.60 -1.23
N ALA A 258 4.62 -29.56 -0.50
CA ALA A 258 5.49 -29.38 0.65
C ALA A 258 6.84 -28.81 0.19
N GLY A 259 6.89 -27.53 -0.19
CA GLY A 259 8.15 -26.90 -0.63
C GLY A 259 8.18 -25.38 -0.72
N ASN A 260 7.07 -24.71 -1.08
CA ASN A 260 7.11 -23.29 -1.44
C ASN A 260 6.35 -22.39 -0.45
N LYS A 261 6.93 -22.20 0.74
CA LYS A 261 6.35 -21.31 1.77
C LYS A 261 6.58 -19.84 1.40
N TYR A 262 5.55 -19.16 0.90
CA TYR A 262 5.56 -17.71 0.73
C TYR A 262 5.50 -16.99 2.08
N LEU A 263 6.37 -16.01 2.25
CA LEU A 263 6.50 -15.21 3.47
C LEU A 263 6.21 -13.74 3.21
N TRP A 264 5.74 -13.04 4.25
CA TRP A 264 5.49 -11.60 4.22
C TRP A 264 6.70 -10.82 4.72
N TYR A 265 7.05 -9.77 4.00
CA TYR A 265 8.11 -8.85 4.36
C TYR A 265 7.57 -7.42 4.40
N LEU A 266 7.78 -6.71 5.49
CA LEU A 266 7.33 -5.33 5.69
C LEU A 266 8.46 -4.36 5.36
N CYS A 267 8.19 -3.39 4.49
CA CYS A 267 9.08 -2.27 4.25
C CYS A 267 9.22 -1.43 5.53
N GLU A 268 10.46 -1.15 5.94
CA GLU A 268 10.76 -0.35 7.13
C GLU A 268 10.39 1.13 6.93
N ALA A 269 10.47 1.61 5.69
CA ALA A 269 10.03 2.95 5.31
C ALA A 269 8.49 3.00 5.26
N THR A 270 7.90 3.87 6.10
CA THR A 270 6.44 4.04 6.22
C THR A 270 6.04 5.50 6.07
N PRO A 271 5.85 5.99 4.83
CA PRO A 271 5.59 7.40 4.60
C PRO A 271 4.28 7.81 5.27
N LYS A 272 4.31 8.96 5.96
CA LYS A 272 3.17 9.50 6.71
C LYS A 272 2.65 10.74 6.00
N GLY A 273 1.38 10.70 5.59
CA GLY A 273 0.75 11.82 4.91
C GLY A 273 0.81 13.13 5.70
N LEU A 274 0.86 14.25 4.97
CA LEU A 274 0.93 15.60 5.53
C LEU A 274 -0.48 16.15 5.79
N LYS A 275 -0.71 16.66 7.01
CA LYS A 275 -1.97 17.35 7.36
C LYS A 275 -1.95 18.78 6.83
N GLY A 276 -3.09 19.25 6.30
CA GLY A 276 -3.31 20.65 5.91
C GLY A 276 -2.84 20.97 4.49
N CYS A 277 -2.98 20.00 3.58
CA CYS A 277 -2.68 20.12 2.15
C CYS A 277 -3.94 20.14 1.28
N ALA A 278 -5.11 20.34 1.89
CA ALA A 278 -6.39 20.63 1.24
C ALA A 278 -6.93 21.91 1.86
#